data_AF-A0A9W6W5Q8-F1
#
_entry.id   AF-A0A9W6W5Q8-F1
#
_cell.length_a   1.000
_cell.length_b   1.000
_cell.length_c   1.000
_cell.angle_alpha   90.00
_cell.angle_beta   90.00
_cell.angle_gamma   90.00
#
_symmetry.space_group_name_H-M   'P 1'
#
loop_
_entity.id
_entity.type
_entity.pdbx_description
1 polymer ?
#
loop_
_entity_poly.entity_id
_entity_poly.type
_entity_poly.pdbx_seq_one_letter_code
_entity_poly.pdbx_strand_id
1 'polypeptide(L)'
;MTGLQELAAAIAVRLREHFPDTDLAQQQMLCLAEEAGEFAGAYRRWAGMARRTGSWDDVTAELADVVVTAYVAANVLGLADGLEAARRPAGEPAGHDVLRQIRALFCAAADVVAAFDRGDGDGPPLATRLAGVVDLGAETARVLGIDLDEAVRAKTAVIMTRGWRDDPAETAG
;
A
#
# COMPACT_ATOMS: atom_id res chain seq x y z
N MET A 1 17.55 11.45 4.50
CA MET A 1 16.39 10.98 3.71
C MET A 1 15.69 9.96 4.57
N THR A 2 14.48 10.28 5.02
CA THR A 2 13.68 9.41 5.87
C THR A 2 13.26 8.19 5.05
N GLY A 3 13.59 6.98 5.50
CA GLY A 3 13.26 5.75 4.77
C GLY A 3 11.75 5.51 4.74
N LEU A 4 11.26 4.72 3.78
CA LEU A 4 9.82 4.36 3.68
C LEU A 4 9.30 3.71 4.99
N GLN A 5 10.15 2.97 5.69
CA GLN A 5 9.85 2.42 7.02
C GLN A 5 9.60 3.51 8.07
N GLU A 6 10.48 4.50 8.16
CA GLU A 6 10.39 5.61 9.11
C GLU A 6 9.16 6.48 8.82
N LEU A 7 8.86 6.69 7.53
CA LEU A 7 7.62 7.32 7.10
C LEU A 7 6.39 6.56 7.59
N ALA A 8 6.33 5.26 7.30
CA ALA A 8 5.18 4.44 7.67
C ALA A 8 4.99 4.37 9.18
N ALA A 9 6.09 4.31 9.94
CA ALA A 9 6.06 4.42 11.39
C ALA A 9 5.49 5.76 11.85
N ALA A 10 5.91 6.87 11.24
CA ALA A 10 5.39 8.21 11.54
C ALA A 10 3.89 8.35 11.20
N ILE A 11 3.45 7.78 10.06
CA ILE A 11 2.02 7.74 9.69
C ILE A 11 1.23 6.92 10.72
N ALA A 12 1.72 5.75 11.11
CA ALA A 12 1.06 4.90 12.09
C ALA A 12 0.92 5.57 13.47
N VAL A 13 1.92 6.37 13.89
CA VAL A 13 1.81 7.20 15.10
C VAL A 13 0.67 8.21 14.96
N ARG A 14 0.61 8.97 13.87
CA ARG A 14 -0.46 9.96 13.67
C ARG A 14 -1.85 9.34 13.52
N LEU A 15 -1.95 8.17 12.91
CA LEU A 15 -3.22 7.43 12.86
C LEU A 15 -3.73 7.10 14.27
N ARG A 16 -2.85 6.68 15.18
CA ARG A 16 -3.21 6.42 16.58
C ARG A 16 -3.61 7.69 17.33
N GLU A 17 -2.96 8.81 17.04
CA GLU A 17 -3.28 10.10 17.64
C GLU A 17 -4.66 10.64 17.19
N HIS A 18 -4.97 10.52 15.91
CA HIS A 18 -6.19 11.11 15.31
C HIS A 18 -7.39 10.16 15.23
N PHE A 19 -7.21 8.85 15.45
CA PHE A 19 -8.29 7.85 15.42
C PHE A 19 -8.23 6.87 16.60
N PRO A 20 -8.18 7.34 17.87
CA PRO A 20 -7.92 6.50 19.04
C PRO A 20 -9.00 5.44 19.32
N ASP A 21 -10.25 5.70 18.93
CA ASP A 21 -11.39 4.82 19.21
C ASP A 21 -11.73 3.86 18.06
N THR A 22 -10.79 3.65 17.13
CA THR A 22 -11.04 2.84 15.94
C THR A 22 -10.20 1.57 15.90
N ASP A 23 -10.74 0.54 15.24
CA ASP A 23 -9.97 -0.65 14.90
C ASP A 23 -9.04 -0.32 13.73
N LEU A 24 -7.87 0.23 14.06
CA LEU A 24 -6.86 0.61 13.08
C LEU A 24 -6.39 -0.58 12.25
N ALA A 25 -6.36 -1.79 12.82
CA ALA A 25 -5.97 -2.98 12.08
C ALA A 25 -6.95 -3.27 10.94
N GLN A 26 -8.25 -3.32 11.25
CA GLN A 26 -9.31 -3.45 10.24
C GLN A 26 -9.28 -2.30 9.22
N GLN A 27 -9.09 -1.06 9.67
CA GLN A 27 -8.99 0.09 8.76
C GLN A 27 -7.82 -0.05 7.78
N GLN A 28 -6.65 -0.50 8.23
CA GLN A 28 -5.51 -0.68 7.35
C GLN A 28 -5.70 -1.84 6.37
N MET A 29 -6.43 -2.89 6.73
CA MET A 29 -6.78 -3.95 5.77
C MET A 29 -7.73 -3.44 4.69
N LEU A 30 -8.73 -2.65 5.05
CA LEU A 30 -9.63 -2.01 4.09
C LEU A 30 -8.88 -1.01 3.20
N CYS A 31 -8.01 -0.19 3.78
CA CYS A 31 -7.16 0.75 3.04
C CYS A 31 -6.27 -0.01 2.04
N LEU A 32 -5.61 -1.10 2.45
CA LEU A 32 -4.79 -1.89 1.53
C LEU A 32 -5.59 -2.45 0.35
N ALA A 33 -6.81 -2.95 0.60
CA ALA A 33 -7.70 -3.42 -0.46
C ALA A 33 -8.15 -2.29 -1.40
N GLU A 34 -8.47 -1.12 -0.83
CA GLU A 34 -8.84 0.10 -1.55
C GLU A 34 -7.72 0.51 -2.51
N GLU A 35 -6.51 0.76 -2.00
CA GLU A 35 -5.37 1.22 -2.80
C GLU A 35 -5.03 0.23 -3.93
N ALA A 36 -5.09 -1.09 -3.66
CA ALA A 36 -4.85 -2.10 -4.68
C ALA A 36 -5.90 -2.06 -5.81
N GLY A 37 -7.16 -1.82 -5.44
CA GLY A 37 -8.25 -1.60 -6.38
C GLY A 37 -8.11 -0.29 -7.16
N GLU A 38 -7.69 0.79 -6.50
CA GLU A 38 -7.47 2.10 -7.12
C GLU A 38 -6.33 2.03 -8.14
N PHE A 39 -5.22 1.38 -7.82
CA PHE A 39 -4.13 1.12 -8.76
C PHE A 39 -4.59 0.33 -9.99
N ALA A 40 -5.30 -0.80 -9.79
CA ALA A 40 -5.84 -1.58 -10.90
C ALA A 40 -6.82 -0.76 -11.75
N GLY A 41 -7.63 0.07 -11.11
CA GLY A 41 -8.53 1.02 -11.75
C GLY A 41 -7.80 2.09 -12.57
N ALA A 42 -6.77 2.71 -12.01
CA ALA A 42 -5.96 3.74 -12.65
C ALA A 42 -5.26 3.18 -13.89
N TYR A 43 -4.65 2.01 -13.78
CA TYR A 43 -4.04 1.35 -14.94
C TYR A 43 -5.08 1.09 -16.04
N ARG A 44 -6.25 0.55 -15.69
CA ARG A 44 -7.33 0.31 -16.67
C ARG A 44 -7.78 1.59 -17.36
N ARG A 45 -7.89 2.71 -16.63
CA ARG A 45 -8.28 4.01 -17.18
C ARG A 45 -7.21 4.57 -18.13
N TRP A 46 -5.94 4.52 -17.73
CA TRP A 46 -4.81 4.96 -18.55
C TRP A 46 -4.64 4.10 -19.82
N ALA A 47 -4.75 2.78 -19.69
CA ALA A 47 -4.57 1.82 -20.80
C ALA A 47 -5.77 1.76 -21.77
N GLY A 48 -6.79 2.60 -21.60
CA GLY A 48 -7.98 2.60 -22.47
C GLY A 48 -8.94 1.41 -22.28
N MET A 49 -8.85 0.71 -21.14
CA MET A 49 -9.66 -0.48 -20.81
C MET A 49 -10.90 -0.16 -19.96
N ALA A 50 -11.16 1.13 -19.73
CA ALA A 50 -12.31 1.61 -18.97
C ALA A 50 -13.02 2.73 -19.72
N ARG A 51 -14.29 2.97 -19.38
CA ARG A 51 -15.10 4.05 -19.98
C ARG A 51 -14.50 5.44 -19.68
N ARG A 52 -13.91 5.63 -18.50
CA ARG A 52 -13.25 6.88 -18.12
C ARG A 52 -11.77 6.77 -18.45
N THR A 53 -11.19 7.85 -18.99
CA THR A 53 -9.74 7.98 -19.16
C THR A 53 -9.08 8.32 -17.83
N GLY A 54 -7.78 8.08 -17.74
CA GLY A 54 -6.95 8.37 -16.56
C GLY A 54 -5.54 8.74 -17.00
N SER A 55 -4.78 9.35 -16.09
CA SER A 55 -3.41 9.80 -16.37
C SER A 55 -2.38 8.72 -15.99
N TRP A 56 -1.16 8.85 -16.51
CA TRP A 56 -0.03 8.02 -16.04
C TRP A 56 0.40 8.38 -14.62
N ASP A 57 0.23 9.65 -14.24
CA ASP A 57 0.51 10.13 -12.89
C ASP A 57 -0.41 9.45 -11.88
N ASP A 58 -1.68 9.18 -12.25
CA ASP A 58 -2.60 8.39 -11.45
C ASP A 58 -2.03 6.98 -11.24
N VAL A 59 -1.61 6.29 -12.32
CA VAL A 59 -1.03 4.93 -12.19
C VAL A 59 0.18 4.92 -11.25
N THR A 60 1.03 5.94 -11.36
CA THR A 60 2.25 6.10 -10.57
C THR A 60 1.93 6.35 -9.09
N ALA A 61 1.01 7.27 -8.81
CA ALA A 61 0.60 7.61 -7.44
C ALA A 61 -0.05 6.40 -6.74
N GLU A 62 -0.98 5.74 -7.42
CA GLU A 62 -1.76 4.64 -6.85
C GLU A 62 -0.88 3.41 -6.60
N LEU A 63 0.15 3.17 -7.42
CA LEU A 63 1.13 2.12 -7.13
C LEU A 63 1.94 2.43 -5.87
N ALA A 64 2.35 3.70 -5.68
CA ALA A 64 3.04 4.12 -4.47
C ALA A 64 2.15 3.97 -3.23
N ASP A 65 0.85 4.24 -3.36
CA ASP A 65 -0.12 4.08 -2.29
C ASP A 65 -0.25 2.65 -1.81
N VAL A 66 -0.34 1.68 -2.72
CA VAL A 66 -0.35 0.25 -2.37
C VAL A 66 0.86 -0.11 -1.51
N VAL A 67 2.05 0.35 -1.91
CA VAL A 67 3.30 0.05 -1.22
C VAL A 67 3.36 0.74 0.14
N VAL A 68 3.06 2.04 0.21
CA VAL A 68 3.03 2.80 1.46
C VAL A 68 2.04 2.20 2.45
N THR A 69 0.83 1.88 2.00
CA THR A 69 -0.23 1.33 2.85
C THR A 69 0.14 -0.07 3.38
N ALA A 70 0.84 -0.90 2.60
CA ALA A 70 1.36 -2.17 3.11
C ALA A 70 2.35 -1.97 4.28
N TYR A 71 3.23 -0.97 4.20
CA TYR A 71 4.14 -0.61 5.29
C TYR A 71 3.42 -0.03 6.51
N VAL A 72 2.41 0.82 6.29
CA VAL A 72 1.61 1.39 7.38
C VAL A 72 0.83 0.29 8.09
N ALA A 73 0.21 -0.63 7.35
CA ALA A 73 -0.46 -1.80 7.89
C ALA A 73 0.49 -2.64 8.76
N ALA A 74 1.70 -2.90 8.28
CA ALA A 74 2.71 -3.62 9.06
C ALA A 74 3.06 -2.91 10.37
N ASN A 75 3.19 -1.58 10.37
CA ASN A 75 3.46 -0.80 11.58
C ASN A 75 2.28 -0.78 12.55
N VAL A 76 1.05 -0.70 12.04
CA VAL A 76 -0.17 -0.76 12.86
C VAL A 76 -0.30 -2.11 13.55
N LEU A 77 0.01 -3.19 12.84
CA LEU A 77 -0.07 -4.57 13.33
C LEU A 77 1.14 -5.04 14.15
N GLY A 78 2.20 -4.23 14.28
CA GLY A 78 3.44 -4.62 14.95
C GLY A 78 4.27 -5.66 14.19
N LEU A 79 4.15 -5.70 12.86
CA LEU A 79 4.76 -6.67 11.96
C LEU A 79 5.91 -6.09 11.11
N ALA A 80 6.32 -4.83 11.35
CA ALA A 80 7.30 -4.14 10.51
C ALA A 80 8.64 -4.90 10.37
N ASP A 81 9.21 -5.38 11.48
CA ASP A 81 10.46 -6.15 11.45
C ASP A 81 10.31 -7.47 10.69
N GLY A 82 9.15 -8.13 10.86
CA GLY A 82 8.84 -9.38 10.16
C GLY A 82 8.64 -9.19 8.66
N LEU A 83 8.06 -8.06 8.25
CA LEU A 83 7.91 -7.68 6.85
C LEU A 83 9.30 -7.55 6.24
N GLU A 84 10.18 -6.77 6.86
CA GLU A 84 11.54 -6.53 6.37
C GLU A 84 12.38 -7.80 6.29
N ALA A 85 12.31 -8.65 7.32
CA ALA A 85 13.00 -9.93 7.31
C ALA A 85 12.51 -10.86 6.19
N ALA A 86 11.24 -10.73 5.78
CA ALA A 86 10.64 -11.55 4.73
C ALA A 86 10.82 -10.98 3.31
N ARG A 87 11.20 -9.71 3.17
CA ARG A 87 11.42 -9.08 1.86
C ARG A 87 12.51 -9.80 1.10
N ARG A 88 12.29 -9.97 -0.20
CA ARG A 88 13.27 -10.55 -1.10
C ARG A 88 13.86 -9.45 -1.98
N PRO A 89 15.18 -9.47 -2.22
CA PRO A 89 15.75 -8.59 -3.22
C PRO A 89 15.07 -8.86 -4.56
N ALA A 90 14.81 -7.79 -5.29
CA ALA A 90 14.21 -7.88 -6.62
C ALA A 90 15.08 -8.78 -7.50
N GLY A 91 14.54 -9.93 -7.91
CA GLY A 91 15.14 -10.77 -8.93
C GLY A 91 14.99 -10.16 -10.32
N GLU A 92 15.57 -10.81 -11.33
CA GLU A 92 15.26 -10.47 -12.72
C GLU A 92 13.74 -10.63 -12.97
N PRO A 93 13.08 -9.67 -13.63
CA PRO A 93 11.66 -9.79 -13.96
C PRO A 93 11.42 -11.08 -14.76
N ALA A 94 10.50 -11.92 -14.28
CA ALA A 94 10.17 -13.20 -14.91
C ALA A 94 9.35 -13.05 -16.22
N GLY A 95 9.44 -11.90 -16.88
CA GLY A 95 8.71 -11.53 -18.11
C GLY A 95 8.02 -10.17 -18.01
N HIS A 96 7.64 -9.64 -19.19
CA HIS A 96 7.08 -8.29 -19.37
C HIS A 96 5.53 -8.25 -19.41
N ASP A 97 4.84 -9.27 -18.87
CA ASP A 97 3.37 -9.27 -18.88
C ASP A 97 2.82 -8.35 -17.78
N VAL A 98 2.65 -7.08 -18.15
CA VAL A 98 2.12 -6.01 -17.30
C VAL A 98 0.78 -6.39 -16.67
N LEU A 99 -0.14 -6.98 -17.44
CA LEU A 99 -1.48 -7.32 -16.93
C LEU A 99 -1.42 -8.46 -15.91
N ARG A 100 -0.50 -9.40 -16.08
CA ARG A 100 -0.24 -10.42 -15.08
C ARG A 100 0.31 -9.81 -13.79
N GLN A 101 1.21 -8.84 -13.87
CA GLN A 101 1.77 -8.16 -12.69
C GLN A 101 0.69 -7.41 -11.91
N ILE A 102 -0.15 -6.63 -12.59
CA ILE A 102 -1.24 -5.89 -11.94
C ILE A 102 -2.22 -6.83 -11.24
N ARG A 103 -2.61 -7.94 -11.90
CA ARG A 103 -3.47 -8.95 -11.27
C ARG A 103 -2.78 -9.61 -10.08
N ALA A 104 -1.49 -9.92 -10.18
CA ALA A 104 -0.73 -10.54 -9.10
C ALA A 104 -0.67 -9.63 -7.87
N LEU A 105 -0.39 -8.34 -8.05
CA LEU A 105 -0.37 -7.36 -6.97
C LEU A 105 -1.75 -7.22 -6.31
N PHE A 106 -2.82 -7.10 -7.10
CA PHE A 106 -4.19 -7.04 -6.60
C PHE A 106 -4.56 -8.30 -5.79
N CYS A 107 -4.26 -9.48 -6.32
CA CYS A 107 -4.52 -10.74 -5.62
C CYS A 107 -3.67 -10.89 -4.34
N ALA A 108 -2.43 -10.40 -4.33
CA ALA A 108 -1.59 -10.43 -3.14
C ALA A 108 -2.15 -9.55 -2.01
N ALA A 109 -2.62 -8.34 -2.34
CA ALA A 109 -3.30 -7.47 -1.38
C ALA A 109 -4.59 -8.13 -0.84
N ALA A 110 -5.39 -8.75 -1.71
CA ALA A 110 -6.57 -9.49 -1.30
C ALA A 110 -6.24 -10.70 -0.40
N ASP A 111 -5.14 -11.42 -0.65
CA ASP A 111 -4.70 -12.53 0.20
C ASP A 111 -4.25 -12.06 1.60
N VAL A 112 -3.64 -10.87 1.71
CA VAL A 112 -3.34 -10.26 3.02
C VAL A 112 -4.63 -10.06 3.81
N VAL A 113 -5.64 -9.42 3.21
CA VAL A 113 -6.93 -9.16 3.88
C VAL A 113 -7.63 -10.45 4.26
N ALA A 114 -7.69 -11.41 3.33
CA ALA A 114 -8.31 -12.71 3.60
C ALA A 114 -7.56 -13.50 4.69
N ALA A 115 -6.23 -13.38 4.77
CA ALA A 115 -5.45 -14.01 5.83
C ALA A 115 -5.70 -13.36 7.19
N PHE A 116 -5.80 -12.03 7.23
CA PHE A 116 -6.13 -11.29 8.44
C PHE A 116 -7.51 -11.70 9.00
N ASP A 117 -8.54 -11.76 8.15
CA ASP A 117 -9.92 -12.10 8.57
C ASP A 117 -10.05 -13.54 9.10
N ARG A 118 -9.26 -14.48 8.57
CA ARG A 118 -9.29 -15.87 9.03
C ARG A 118 -8.67 -16.06 10.42
N GLY A 119 -7.89 -15.08 10.91
CA GLY A 119 -6.96 -15.28 12.02
C GLY A 119 -5.80 -16.21 11.61
N ASP A 120 -4.63 -16.00 12.20
CA ASP A 120 -3.41 -16.76 11.85
C ASP A 120 -3.66 -18.30 11.94
N GLY A 121 -3.64 -18.96 10.77
CA GLY A 121 -3.68 -20.42 10.59
C GLY A 121 -2.46 -20.92 9.79
N ASP A 122 -2.51 -22.16 9.28
CA ASP A 122 -1.44 -22.94 8.59
C ASP A 122 -0.77 -22.30 7.33
N GLY A 123 -0.97 -21.01 7.07
CA GLY A 123 -0.33 -20.27 5.98
C GLY A 123 0.97 -19.57 6.40
N PRO A 124 1.68 -18.94 5.44
CA PRO A 124 2.78 -18.04 5.77
C PRO A 124 2.34 -16.95 6.76
N PRO A 125 3.23 -16.35 7.55
CA PRO A 125 2.86 -15.23 8.42
C PRO A 125 2.28 -14.04 7.64
N LEU A 126 1.38 -13.26 8.25
CA LEU A 126 0.82 -12.05 7.63
C LEU A 126 1.92 -11.07 7.18
N ALA A 127 3.01 -10.97 7.95
CA ALA A 127 4.20 -10.19 7.60
C ALA A 127 4.83 -10.64 6.25
N THR A 128 4.88 -11.94 5.99
CA THR A 128 5.40 -12.49 4.72
C THR A 128 4.48 -12.14 3.54
N ARG A 129 3.17 -12.10 3.76
CA ARG A 129 2.23 -11.69 2.72
C ARG A 129 2.36 -10.20 2.39
N LEU A 130 2.46 -9.36 3.42
CA LEU A 130 2.72 -7.92 3.24
C LEU A 130 4.05 -7.67 2.50
N ALA A 131 5.11 -8.41 2.83
CA ALA A 131 6.37 -8.36 2.09
C ALA A 131 6.18 -8.74 0.61
N GLY A 132 5.35 -9.76 0.32
CA GLY A 132 4.97 -10.11 -1.04
C GLY A 132 4.28 -9.00 -1.82
N VAL A 133 3.40 -8.22 -1.17
CA VAL A 133 2.77 -7.03 -1.78
C VAL A 133 3.83 -5.97 -2.12
N VAL A 134 4.74 -5.68 -1.20
CA VAL A 134 5.81 -4.69 -1.41
C VAL A 134 6.73 -5.12 -2.56
N ASP A 135 7.15 -6.38 -2.58
CA ASP A 135 8.06 -6.90 -3.60
C ASP A 135 7.40 -6.95 -4.99
N LEU A 136 6.11 -7.34 -5.06
CA LEU A 136 5.32 -7.28 -6.30
C LEU A 136 5.07 -5.83 -6.75
N GLY A 137 4.90 -4.90 -5.83
CA GLY A 137 4.77 -3.46 -6.13
C GLY A 137 6.06 -2.92 -6.76
N ALA A 138 7.22 -3.24 -6.18
CA ALA A 138 8.51 -2.87 -6.72
C ALA A 138 8.77 -3.52 -8.10
N GLU A 139 8.38 -4.79 -8.27
CA GLU A 139 8.47 -5.45 -9.58
C GLU A 139 7.54 -4.82 -10.62
N THR A 140 6.32 -4.50 -10.22
CA THR A 140 5.35 -3.82 -11.09
C THR A 140 5.87 -2.46 -11.52
N ALA A 141 6.45 -1.68 -10.61
CA ALA A 141 7.06 -0.39 -10.92
C ALA A 141 8.18 -0.55 -11.96
N ARG A 142 9.07 -1.53 -11.77
CA ARG A 142 10.15 -1.83 -12.72
C ARG A 142 9.63 -2.20 -14.11
N VAL A 143 8.59 -3.03 -14.19
CA VAL A 143 7.98 -3.46 -15.46
C VAL A 143 7.29 -2.29 -16.17
N LEU A 144 6.68 -1.39 -15.40
CA LEU A 144 5.99 -0.19 -15.90
C LEU A 144 6.92 1.00 -16.19
N GLY A 145 8.19 0.93 -15.76
CA GLY A 145 9.13 2.05 -15.87
C GLY A 145 8.82 3.21 -14.92
N ILE A 146 8.22 2.92 -13.76
CA ILE A 146 7.89 3.89 -12.72
C ILE A 146 9.07 4.04 -11.75
N ASP A 147 9.48 5.28 -11.48
CA ASP A 147 10.35 5.59 -10.34
C ASP A 147 9.51 5.54 -9.05
N LEU A 148 9.49 4.36 -8.43
CA LEU A 148 8.70 4.13 -7.22
C LEU A 148 9.19 4.98 -6.05
N ASP A 149 10.50 5.23 -5.95
CA ASP A 149 11.05 6.03 -4.86
C ASP A 149 10.63 7.50 -4.99
N GLU A 150 10.60 8.03 -6.22
CA GLU A 150 10.05 9.36 -6.50
C GLU A 150 8.56 9.43 -6.20
N ALA A 151 7.78 8.44 -6.66
CA ALA A 151 6.34 8.37 -6.43
C ALA A 151 6.00 8.33 -4.92
N VAL A 152 6.71 7.50 -4.15
CA VAL A 152 6.58 7.43 -2.69
C VAL A 152 6.95 8.76 -2.05
N ARG A 153 8.05 9.42 -2.44
CA ARG A 153 8.42 10.74 -1.91
C ARG A 153 7.35 11.79 -2.19
N ALA A 154 6.81 11.81 -3.41
CA ALA A 154 5.74 12.73 -3.78
C ALA A 154 4.49 12.50 -2.91
N LYS A 155 4.09 11.24 -2.70
CA LYS A 155 2.95 10.90 -1.84
C LYS A 155 3.20 11.30 -0.39
N THR A 156 4.40 11.02 0.11
CA THR A 156 4.83 11.38 1.47
C THR A 156 4.67 12.86 1.74
N ALA A 157 5.13 13.71 0.82
CA ALA A 157 5.03 15.16 0.95
C ALA A 157 3.57 15.61 1.08
N VAL A 158 2.66 14.99 0.34
CA VAL A 158 1.21 15.29 0.41
C VAL A 158 0.60 14.81 1.73
N ILE A 159 0.86 13.57 2.16
CA ILE A 159 0.31 13.01 3.40
C ILE A 159 0.78 13.82 4.61
N MET A 160 2.03 14.25 4.62
CA MET A 160 2.62 15.01 5.73
C MET A 160 2.15 16.46 5.81
N THR A 161 1.60 17.02 4.72
CA THR A 161 1.15 18.41 4.63
C THR A 161 -0.36 18.57 4.63
N ARG A 162 -1.12 17.53 4.28
CA ARG A 162 -2.57 17.50 4.51
C ARG A 162 -2.83 17.50 6.01
N GLY A 163 -3.70 18.39 6.46
CA GLY A 163 -4.23 18.35 7.82
C GLY A 163 -4.87 16.99 8.09
N TRP A 164 -4.65 16.47 9.30
CA TRP A 164 -5.40 15.33 9.81
C TRP A 164 -6.82 15.80 10.11
N ARG A 165 -7.81 14.90 10.19
CA ARG A 165 -9.15 15.33 10.60
C ARG A 165 -9.04 16.06 11.93
N ASP A 166 -9.58 17.29 11.98
CA ASP A 166 -9.71 18.04 13.21
C ASP A 166 -10.56 17.24 14.21
N ASP A 167 -10.29 17.46 15.49
CA ASP A 167 -10.94 16.76 16.60
C ASP A 167 -12.46 16.88 16.48
N PRO A 168 -13.25 15.79 16.47
CA PRO A 168 -14.72 15.88 16.40
C PRO A 168 -15.33 16.71 17.54
N ALA A 169 -14.56 17.02 18.60
CA ALA A 169 -14.95 17.95 19.64
C ALA A 169 -15.06 19.42 19.19
N GLU A 170 -14.40 19.84 18.11
CA GLU A 170 -14.42 21.25 17.64
C GLU A 170 -15.66 21.61 16.80
N THR A 171 -16.44 20.62 16.36
CA THR A 171 -17.67 20.85 15.57
C THR A 171 -18.97 20.84 16.40
N ALA A 172 -18.87 20.67 17.72
CA ALA A 172 -20.01 20.67 18.64
C ALA A 172 -20.16 21.99 19.45
N GLY A 173 -19.71 23.11 18.90
CA GLY A 173 -19.89 24.47 19.44
C GLY A 173 -21.21 25.12 19.02
#